data_AF-A0A7S2H0B9-F1
#
_entry.id   AF-A0A7S2H0B9-F1
#
_cell.length_a   1.000
_cell.length_b   1.000
_cell.length_c   1.000
_cell.angle_alpha   90.00
_cell.angle_beta   90.00
_cell.angle_gamma   90.00
#
_symmetry.space_group_name_H-M   'P 1'
#
loop_
_entity.id
_entity.type
_entity.pdbx_description
1 polymer ?
#
loop_
_entity_poly.entity_id
_entity_poly.type
_entity_poly.pdbx_seq_one_letter_code
_entity_poly.pdbx_strand_id
1 'polypeptide(L)'
;HTTSAIYRGTSLDKVDPNTAEKGPLSPSSEIMTDLANLIANAKKPFIIAGQGCNDAPLELKTLAETLKIPVATTLHGLGCFDERHDLALNMLGMHGHPTPNYM
;
A
#
# COMPACT_ATOMS: atom_id res chain seq x y z
N HIS A 1 -27.78 -16.69 -6.47
CA HIS A 1 -26.53 -17.08 -5.80
C HIS A 1 -25.88 -15.85 -5.18
N THR A 2 -25.52 -16.00 -3.92
CA THR A 2 -25.29 -15.00 -2.87
C THR A 2 -23.99 -14.22 -3.10
N THR A 3 -24.01 -12.89 -2.90
CA THR A 3 -23.13 -12.12 -1.98
C THR A 3 -23.50 -10.64 -2.12
N SER A 4 -24.55 -10.26 -1.38
CA SER A 4 -24.77 -8.90 -0.92
C SER A 4 -23.85 -8.62 0.28
N ALA A 5 -23.57 -7.32 0.48
CA ALA A 5 -22.95 -6.70 1.65
C ALA A 5 -21.42 -6.69 1.64
N ILE A 6 -20.83 -5.61 1.08
CA ILE A 6 -19.92 -4.66 1.79
C ILE A 6 -19.97 -3.27 1.12
N TYR A 7 -20.34 -3.16 -0.16
CA TYR A 7 -20.29 -1.88 -0.89
C TYR A 7 -21.64 -1.15 -0.98
N ARG A 8 -22.12 -0.60 0.13
CA ARG A 8 -23.22 0.39 0.13
C ARG A 8 -22.73 1.62 0.89
N GLY A 9 -22.36 2.68 0.18
CA GLY A 9 -22.14 3.96 0.85
C GLY A 9 -21.61 5.12 0.04
N THR A 10 -20.76 4.92 -0.97
CA THR A 10 -20.16 6.06 -1.68
C THR A 10 -20.27 5.89 -3.18
N SER A 11 -21.24 6.61 -3.74
CA SER A 11 -21.33 6.90 -5.17
C SER A 11 -20.00 7.55 -5.61
N LEU A 12 -19.30 6.91 -6.54
CA LEU A 12 -18.00 7.37 -7.07
C LEU A 12 -18.11 8.67 -7.90
N ASP A 13 -19.32 9.15 -8.10
CA ASP A 13 -19.73 10.32 -8.86
C ASP A 13 -19.58 11.65 -8.09
N LYS A 14 -19.07 11.65 -6.85
CA LYS A 14 -18.89 12.87 -6.03
C LYS A 14 -17.47 13.12 -5.49
N VAL A 15 -16.45 12.48 -6.03
CA VAL A 15 -15.07 12.84 -5.68
C VAL A 15 -14.61 13.94 -6.64
N ASP A 16 -14.69 15.19 -6.21
CA ASP A 16 -14.06 16.31 -6.90
C ASP A 16 -12.54 16.11 -6.85
N PRO A 17 -11.85 15.96 -7.99
CA PRO A 17 -10.41 15.68 -8.04
C PRO A 17 -9.55 16.81 -7.44
N ASN A 18 -10.13 17.98 -7.13
CA ASN A 18 -9.44 19.11 -6.50
C ASN A 18 -9.78 19.32 -5.02
N THR A 19 -10.53 18.41 -4.38
CA THR A 19 -10.78 18.46 -2.91
C THR A 19 -9.75 17.70 -2.08
N ALA A 20 -8.51 17.55 -2.58
CA ALA A 20 -7.39 17.09 -1.76
C ALA A 20 -6.98 18.18 -0.75
N GLU A 21 -7.86 18.45 0.23
CA GLU A 21 -7.48 19.25 1.38
C GLU A 21 -6.43 18.48 2.20
N LYS A 22 -5.21 19.02 2.23
CA LYS A 22 -4.14 18.66 3.17
C LYS A 22 -4.58 18.97 4.60
N GLY A 23 -5.43 18.14 5.20
CA GLY A 23 -5.64 18.06 6.65
C GLY A 23 -4.67 17.07 7.31
N PRO A 24 -4.51 17.05 8.64
CA PRO A 24 -3.64 16.07 9.30
C PRO A 24 -4.27 14.69 9.14
N LEU A 25 -3.79 13.91 8.18
CA LEU A 25 -4.23 12.54 7.88
C LEU A 25 -3.75 11.56 8.95
N SER A 26 -3.99 11.87 10.22
CA SER A 26 -3.80 10.92 11.31
C SER A 26 -5.12 10.16 11.47
N PRO A 27 -5.22 8.91 10.99
CA PRO A 27 -6.43 8.10 11.20
C PRO A 27 -6.74 7.98 12.69
N SER A 28 -8.01 7.76 13.04
CA SER A 28 -8.40 7.54 14.43
C SER A 28 -7.69 6.31 15.01
N SER A 29 -7.50 6.28 16.33
CA SER A 29 -6.82 5.19 17.04
C SER A 29 -7.49 3.82 16.83
N GLU A 30 -8.82 3.82 16.63
CA GLU A 30 -9.59 2.63 16.31
C GLU A 30 -9.17 2.02 14.96
N ILE A 31 -9.11 2.84 13.90
CA ILE A 31 -8.68 2.41 12.56
C ILE A 31 -7.24 1.88 12.59
N MET A 32 -6.36 2.53 13.34
CA MET A 32 -4.97 2.08 13.49
C MET A 32 -4.87 0.70 14.16
N THR A 33 -5.69 0.45 15.18
CA THR A 33 -5.73 -0.82 15.89
C THR A 33 -6.25 -1.94 14.98
N ASP A 34 -7.31 -1.67 14.24
CA ASP A 34 -7.89 -2.63 13.29
C ASP A 34 -6.93 -2.96 12.15
N LEU A 35 -6.25 -1.94 11.59
CA LEU A 35 -5.25 -2.15 10.54
C LEU A 35 -4.08 -3.01 11.04
N ALA A 36 -3.56 -2.72 12.25
CA ALA A 36 -2.49 -3.51 12.85
C ALA A 36 -2.91 -4.98 13.05
N ASN A 37 -4.14 -5.21 13.53
CA ASN A 37 -4.69 -6.56 13.66
C ASN A 37 -4.84 -7.26 12.30
N LEU A 38 -5.26 -6.55 11.26
CA LEU A 38 -5.41 -7.10 9.92
C LEU A 38 -4.05 -7.51 9.34
N ILE A 39 -3.04 -6.66 9.48
CA ILE A 39 -1.67 -6.97 9.03
C ILE A 39 -1.10 -8.15 9.81
N ALA A 40 -1.27 -8.18 11.14
CA ALA A 40 -0.76 -9.25 12.00
C ALA A 40 -1.36 -10.63 11.69
N ASN A 41 -2.62 -10.67 11.24
CA ASN A 41 -3.31 -11.92 10.87
C ASN A 41 -3.20 -12.28 9.38
N ALA A 42 -2.57 -11.42 8.56
CA ALA A 42 -2.40 -11.68 7.14
C ALA A 42 -1.42 -12.85 6.91
N LYS A 43 -1.82 -13.81 6.06
CA LYS A 43 -0.98 -15.00 5.78
C LYS A 43 0.23 -14.70 4.89
N LYS A 44 0.09 -13.74 3.96
CA LYS A 44 1.12 -13.31 3.00
C LYS A 44 0.95 -11.81 2.69
N PRO A 45 1.24 -10.91 3.64
CA PRO A 45 1.14 -9.48 3.40
C PRO A 45 2.24 -9.02 2.43
N PHE A 46 1.93 -8.00 1.62
CA PHE A 46 2.90 -7.26 0.82
C PHE A 46 2.46 -5.79 0.71
N ILE A 47 3.42 -4.88 0.53
CA ILE A 47 3.18 -3.44 0.39
C ILE A 47 3.25 -3.07 -1.09
N ILE A 48 2.30 -2.28 -1.58
CA ILE A 48 2.39 -1.61 -2.89
C ILE A 48 2.62 -0.13 -2.64
N ALA A 49 3.83 0.36 -2.96
CA ALA A 49 4.21 1.74 -2.77
C ALA A 49 3.98 2.57 -4.05
N GLY A 50 3.18 3.63 -3.90
CA GLY A 50 2.86 4.60 -4.95
C GLY A 50 3.62 5.91 -4.81
N GLN A 51 3.26 6.91 -5.64
CA GLN A 51 3.85 8.25 -5.60
C GLN A 51 3.83 8.90 -4.20
N GLY A 52 2.80 8.62 -3.40
CA GLY A 52 2.68 9.18 -2.04
C GLY A 52 3.76 8.71 -1.06
N CYS A 53 4.52 7.66 -1.39
CA CYS A 53 5.64 7.19 -0.57
C CYS A 53 6.96 7.89 -0.91
N ASN A 54 7.02 8.70 -1.98
CA ASN A 54 8.25 9.38 -2.40
C ASN A 54 8.75 10.38 -1.35
N ASP A 55 7.84 10.96 -0.57
CA ASP A 55 8.18 11.91 0.51
C ASP A 55 8.47 11.22 1.86
N ALA A 56 8.32 9.89 1.94
CA ALA A 56 8.51 9.11 3.18
C ALA A 56 9.26 7.78 2.95
N PRO A 57 10.44 7.78 2.29
CA PRO A 57 11.16 6.55 1.96
C PRO A 57 11.75 5.85 3.20
N LEU A 58 12.12 6.61 4.24
CA LEU A 58 12.72 6.04 5.46
C LEU A 58 11.67 5.34 6.32
N GLU A 59 10.48 5.92 6.41
CA GLU A 59 9.33 5.38 7.12
C GLU A 59 8.85 4.09 6.43
N LEU A 60 8.77 4.11 5.09
CA LEU A 60 8.45 2.91 4.30
C LEU A 60 9.47 1.80 4.54
N LYS A 61 10.76 2.12 4.51
CA LYS A 61 11.83 1.16 4.80
C LYS A 61 11.70 0.57 6.20
N THR A 62 11.52 1.42 7.20
CA THR A 62 11.41 1.00 8.60
C THR A 62 10.21 0.08 8.80
N LEU A 63 9.06 0.41 8.21
CA LEU A 63 7.86 -0.41 8.26
C LEU A 63 8.10 -1.79 7.63
N ALA A 64 8.66 -1.83 6.42
CA ALA A 64 8.95 -3.06 5.69
C ALA A 64 9.94 -3.95 6.46
N GLU A 65 11.02 -3.38 7.00
CA GLU A 65 12.04 -4.11 7.76
C GLU A 65 11.53 -4.63 9.11
N THR A 66 10.68 -3.86 9.78
CA THR A 66 10.10 -4.22 11.09
C THR A 66 9.13 -5.36 10.95
N LEU A 67 8.24 -5.28 9.96
CA LEU A 67 7.21 -6.28 9.74
C LEU A 67 7.67 -7.44 8.83
N LYS A 68 8.89 -7.34 8.27
CA LYS A 68 9.43 -8.27 7.26
C LYS A 68 8.48 -8.44 6.08
N ILE A 69 7.86 -7.35 5.65
CA ILE A 69 6.88 -7.34 4.57
C ILE A 69 7.58 -6.93 3.26
N PRO A 70 7.45 -7.72 2.18
CA PRO A 70 7.99 -7.37 0.89
C PRO A 70 7.27 -6.17 0.26
N VAL A 71 8.00 -5.34 -0.48
CA VAL A 71 7.53 -4.07 -1.07
C VAL A 71 7.65 -4.13 -2.59
N ALA A 72 6.53 -3.88 -3.27
CA ALA A 72 6.49 -3.63 -4.70
C ALA A 72 6.24 -2.13 -4.97
N THR A 73 6.83 -1.58 -6.01
CA THR A 73 6.63 -0.17 -6.40
C THR A 73 5.76 -0.05 -7.65
N THR A 74 4.96 1.01 -7.72
CA THR A 74 4.32 1.43 -8.97
C THR A 74 5.29 2.25 -9.82
N LEU A 75 4.96 2.48 -11.10
CA LEU A 75 5.74 3.36 -11.97
C LEU A 75 6.01 4.75 -11.35
N HIS A 76 5.01 5.34 -10.69
CA HIS A 76 5.14 6.67 -10.08
C HIS A 76 5.75 6.66 -8.67
N GLY A 77 5.90 5.47 -8.08
CA GLY A 77 6.61 5.25 -6.80
C GLY A 77 8.02 4.70 -7.01
N LEU A 78 8.54 4.71 -8.23
CA LEU A 78 9.87 4.20 -8.50
C LEU A 78 10.91 5.04 -7.74
N GLY A 79 11.82 4.36 -7.05
CA GLY A 79 12.83 5.02 -6.21
C GLY A 79 12.39 5.35 -4.78
N CYS A 80 11.12 5.15 -4.39
CA CYS A 80 10.71 5.32 -2.99
C CYS A 80 11.21 4.20 -2.05
N PHE A 81 11.65 3.08 -2.65
CA PHE A 81 12.22 1.94 -1.95
C PHE A 81 13.43 1.44 -2.76
N ASP A 82 14.51 1.05 -2.08
CA ASP A 82 15.72 0.56 -2.75
C ASP A 82 15.44 -0.78 -3.44
N GLU A 83 15.51 -0.79 -4.77
CA GLU A 83 15.26 -1.96 -5.62
C GLU A 83 16.27 -3.10 -5.39
N ARG A 84 17.42 -2.80 -4.76
CA ARG A 84 18.43 -3.81 -4.39
C ARG A 84 18.20 -4.42 -3.01
N HIS A 85 17.20 -3.95 -2.29
CA HIS A 85 16.88 -4.44 -0.96
C HIS A 85 16.29 -5.86 -1.02
N ASP A 86 16.60 -6.71 -0.04
CA ASP A 86 16.11 -8.12 -0.01
C ASP A 86 14.59 -8.24 0.01
N LEU A 87 13.89 -7.19 0.47
CA LEU A 87 12.43 -7.10 0.50
C LEU A 87 11.82 -6.44 -0.74
N ALA A 88 12.63 -6.00 -1.71
CA ALA A 88 12.12 -5.37 -2.92
C ALA A 88 11.61 -6.44 -3.90
N LEU A 89 10.32 -6.37 -4.22
CA LEU A 89 9.69 -7.14 -5.31
C LEU A 89 9.81 -6.41 -6.66
N ASN A 90 10.44 -5.23 -6.69
CA ASN A 90 10.57 -4.36 -7.85
C ASN A 90 9.22 -3.94 -8.45
N MET A 91 9.24 -3.35 -9.65
CA MET A 91 8.05 -2.78 -10.26
C MET A 91 7.04 -3.86 -10.68
N LEU A 92 5.79 -3.71 -10.22
CA LEU A 92 4.63 -4.43 -10.75
C LEU A 92 4.29 -3.92 -12.17
N GLY A 93 4.53 -4.72 -13.23
CA GLY A 93 4.16 -4.37 -14.60
C GLY A 93 4.83 -5.23 -15.68
N MET A 94 4.24 -5.29 -16.88
CA MET A 94 4.55 -6.22 -18.00
C MET A 94 5.95 -6.07 -18.65
N HIS A 95 6.84 -5.23 -18.10
CA HIS A 95 8.26 -5.09 -18.49
C HIS A 95 9.20 -4.88 -17.27
N GLY A 96 8.75 -5.22 -16.06
CA GLY A 96 9.58 -5.35 -14.85
C GLY A 96 9.88 -6.81 -14.52
N HIS A 97 10.83 -7.07 -13.62
CA HIS A 97 11.32 -8.41 -13.21
C HIS A 97 10.22 -9.51 -13.15
N PRO A 98 10.54 -10.78 -13.52
CA PRO A 98 9.59 -11.90 -13.62
C PRO A 98 9.06 -12.44 -12.28
N THR A 99 8.84 -11.61 -11.27
CA THR A 99 8.30 -12.04 -9.98
C THR A 99 7.47 -10.91 -9.40
N PRO A 100 6.13 -10.98 -9.57
CA PRO A 100 5.31 -11.41 -8.44
C PRO A 100 4.04 -12.18 -8.84
N ASN A 101 4.04 -12.95 -9.94
CA ASN A 101 2.82 -13.64 -10.42
C ASN A 101 2.69 -15.11 -9.94
N TYR A 102 3.40 -15.50 -8.87
CA TYR A 102 3.43 -16.88 -8.35
C TYR A 102 3.27 -17.02 -6.81
N MET A 103 2.71 -16.02 -6.11
CA MET A 103 2.33 -16.18 -4.69
C MET A 103 0.89 -16.63 -4.51
#